data_AF-A0A969QWZ7-F1
#
_entry.id   AF-A0A969QWZ7-F1
#
_cell.length_a   1.000
_cell.length_b   1.000
_cell.length_c   1.000
_cell.angle_alpha   90.00
_cell.angle_beta   90.00
_cell.angle_gamma   90.00
#
_symmetry.space_group_name_H-M   'P 1'
#
loop_
_entity.id
_entity.type
_entity.pdbx_description
1 polymer ?
#
loop_
_entity_poly.entity_id
_entity_poly.type
_entity_poly.pdbx_seq_one_letter_code
_entity_poly.pdbx_strand_id
1 'polypeptide(L)'
;MAVVKLTRPKLNAGEKIYFGALIKGFFLTMTHAVKTLRGKSVGADTLASSGLGVTMQYPEQRWDDQMPEYYRGAPTLVTDEQGRERCVSCQLVRVHSRPPKAI
;
A
#
# COMPACT_ATOMS: atom_id res chain seq x y z
N MET A 1 11.96 -44.37 19.37
CA MET A 1 12.18 -43.20 18.50
C MET A 1 13.64 -42.79 18.63
N ALA A 2 14.40 -42.77 17.53
CA ALA A 2 15.84 -42.50 17.58
C ALA A 2 16.09 -41.01 17.81
N VAL A 3 16.70 -40.66 18.94
CA VAL A 3 17.03 -39.27 19.29
C VAL A 3 18.38 -38.93 18.66
N VAL A 4 18.37 -38.15 17.58
CA VAL A 4 19.59 -37.59 16.99
C VAL A 4 20.04 -36.40 17.83
N LYS A 5 21.17 -36.54 18.52
CA LYS A 5 21.75 -35.42 19.28
C LYS A 5 22.43 -34.45 18.32
N LEU A 6 21.78 -33.31 18.07
CA LEU A 6 22.36 -32.21 17.30
C LEU A 6 23.47 -31.54 18.13
N THR A 7 24.69 -31.55 17.61
CA THR A 7 25.82 -30.86 18.24
C THR A 7 25.73 -29.36 17.97
N ARG A 8 25.86 -28.52 19.02
CA ARG A 8 25.81 -27.06 18.86
C ARG A 8 27.07 -26.60 18.10
N PRO A 9 26.94 -25.96 16.93
CA PRO A 9 28.10 -25.45 16.21
C PRO A 9 28.80 -24.39 17.07
N LYS A 10 30.13 -24.46 17.16
CA LYS A 10 30.94 -23.47 17.87
C LYS A 10 31.02 -22.22 16.99
N LEU A 11 30.20 -21.20 17.31
CA LEU A 11 30.18 -19.93 16.57
C LEU A 11 31.49 -19.15 16.73
N ASN A 12 31.98 -18.60 15.64
CA ASN A 12 33.13 -17.69 15.63
C ASN A 12 32.75 -16.36 16.32
N ALA A 13 33.70 -15.61 16.86
CA ALA A 13 33.46 -14.33 17.55
C ALA A 13 32.67 -13.32 16.68
N GLY A 14 32.90 -13.33 15.36
CA GLY A 14 32.16 -12.49 14.41
C GLY A 14 30.71 -12.92 14.16
N GLU A 15 30.38 -14.20 14.34
CA GLU A 15 29.01 -14.70 14.25
C GLU A 15 28.22 -14.42 15.53
N LYS A 16 28.90 -14.39 16.69
CA LYS A 16 28.29 -13.98 17.97
C LYS A 16 27.89 -12.50 17.99
N ILE A 17 28.63 -11.65 17.28
CA ILE A 17 28.38 -10.20 17.17
C ILE A 17 27.49 -9.88 15.95
N TYR A 18 27.07 -10.90 15.17
CA TYR A 18 26.25 -10.74 13.97
C TYR A 18 26.85 -9.79 12.91
N PHE A 19 28.17 -9.67 12.87
CA PHE A 19 28.84 -8.67 12.02
C PHE A 19 28.50 -8.84 10.54
N GLY A 20 28.43 -10.08 10.04
CA GLY A 20 28.02 -10.37 8.66
C GLY A 20 26.56 -9.99 8.36
N ALA A 21 25.65 -10.10 9.34
CA ALA A 21 24.26 -9.71 9.18
C ALA A 21 24.10 -8.18 9.20
N LEU A 22 24.85 -7.48 10.06
CA LEU A 22 24.88 -6.02 10.13
C LEU A 22 25.37 -5.40 8.81
N ILE A 23 26.47 -5.94 8.26
CA ILE A 23 27.00 -5.48 6.98
C ILE A 23 25.97 -5.69 5.87
N LYS A 24 25.36 -6.88 5.78
CA LYS A 24 24.33 -7.16 4.77
C LYS A 24 23.13 -6.23 4.89
N GLY A 25 22.64 -6.00 6.12
CA GLY A 25 21.53 -5.08 6.38
C GLY A 25 21.87 -3.65 5.98
N PHE A 26 23.07 -3.19 6.32
CA PHE A 26 23.57 -1.85 5.96
C PHE A 26 23.69 -1.65 4.44
N PHE A 27 24.24 -2.63 3.71
CA PHE A 27 24.32 -2.53 2.24
C PHE A 27 22.94 -2.54 1.59
N LEU A 28 21.99 -3.30 2.13
CA LEU A 28 20.62 -3.31 1.63
C LEU A 28 19.95 -1.94 1.83
N THR A 29 20.02 -1.38 3.03
CA THR A 29 19.45 -0.04 3.30
C THR A 29 20.13 1.05 2.49
N MET A 30 21.46 1.02 2.37
CA MET A 30 22.21 1.95 1.53
C MET A 30 21.79 1.85 0.06
N THR A 31 21.54 0.64 -0.44
CA THR A 31 21.05 0.44 -1.82
C THR A 31 19.67 1.07 -2.03
N HIS A 32 18.75 0.91 -1.07
CA HIS A 32 17.44 1.57 -1.14
C HIS A 32 17.55 3.09 -1.05
N ALA A 33 18.40 3.62 -0.15
CA ALA A 33 18.63 5.05 -0.02
C ALA A 33 19.17 5.66 -1.33
N VAL A 34 20.14 5.01 -1.97
CA VAL A 34 20.69 5.46 -3.27
C VAL A 34 19.65 5.35 -4.38
N LYS A 35 18.80 4.31 -4.40
CA LYS A 35 17.70 4.18 -5.38
C LYS A 35 16.67 5.29 -5.23
N THR A 36 16.33 5.68 -4.00
CA THR A 36 15.44 6.81 -3.70
C THR A 36 16.06 8.13 -4.16
N LEU A 37 17.33 8.39 -3.82
CA LEU A 37 18.01 9.63 -4.23
C LEU A 37 18.19 9.75 -5.75
N ARG A 38 18.33 8.62 -6.46
CA ARG A 38 18.44 8.59 -7.93
C ARG A 38 17.09 8.61 -8.66
N GLY A 39 15.97 8.73 -7.94
CA GLY A 39 14.62 8.74 -8.52
C GLY A 39 14.21 7.44 -9.21
N LYS A 40 14.94 6.33 -9.01
CA LYS A 40 14.66 5.00 -9.61
C LYS A 40 14.07 4.04 -8.59
N SER A 41 13.31 4.57 -7.63
CA SER A 41 12.63 3.76 -6.63
C SER A 41 11.58 2.87 -7.28
N VAL A 42 11.35 1.69 -6.70
CA VAL A 42 10.41 0.68 -7.20
C VAL A 42 9.02 1.31 -7.33
N GLY A 43 8.51 1.50 -8.55
CA GLY A 43 7.18 2.07 -8.78
C GLY A 43 7.14 3.58 -9.07
N ALA A 44 8.29 4.24 -9.25
CA ALA A 44 8.35 5.64 -9.70
C ALA A 44 7.73 5.86 -11.09
N ASP A 45 7.81 4.86 -11.97
CA ASP A 45 7.22 4.93 -13.32
C ASP A 45 5.71 4.63 -13.31
N THR A 46 5.23 3.82 -12.36
CA THR A 46 3.83 3.38 -12.29
C THR A 46 2.96 4.32 -11.46
N LEU A 47 3.49 4.80 -10.34
CA LEU A 47 2.86 5.81 -9.49
C LEU A 47 3.67 7.08 -9.76
N ALA A 48 3.09 8.08 -10.42
CA ALA A 48 3.72 9.39 -10.58
C ALA A 48 4.16 9.86 -9.19
N SER A 49 5.44 9.68 -8.86
CA SER A 49 5.96 9.86 -7.51
C SER A 49 6.82 11.11 -7.46
N SER A 50 6.81 11.76 -6.31
CA SER A 50 7.42 13.08 -6.13
C SER A 50 8.95 13.06 -5.99
N GLY A 51 9.61 12.10 -6.62
CA GLY A 51 11.07 11.93 -6.58
C GLY A 51 11.63 11.31 -5.29
N LEU A 52 10.83 11.13 -4.24
CA LEU A 52 11.25 10.55 -2.96
C LEU A 52 10.61 9.17 -2.69
N GLY A 53 10.86 8.20 -3.56
CA GLY A 53 10.32 6.85 -3.35
C GLY A 53 8.95 6.65 -3.99
N VAL A 54 8.13 5.78 -3.39
CA VAL A 54 6.75 5.46 -3.78
C VAL A 54 5.76 6.38 -3.05
N THR A 55 6.10 7.65 -2.92
CA THR A 55 5.28 8.63 -2.19
C THR A 55 4.62 9.58 -3.16
N MET A 56 3.37 9.92 -2.87
CA MET A 56 2.60 10.97 -3.53
C MET A 56 2.61 12.21 -2.62
N GLN A 57 2.94 13.38 -3.15
CA GLN A 57 2.74 14.64 -2.41
C GLN A 57 1.29 15.04 -2.55
N TYR A 58 0.53 14.90 -1.46
CA TYR A 58 -0.83 15.38 -1.41
C TYR A 58 -0.84 16.79 -0.81
N PRO A 59 -1.54 17.77 -1.40
CA PRO A 59 -2.58 17.63 -2.42
C PRO A 59 -2.13 17.86 -3.88
N GLU A 60 -0.88 18.24 -4.15
CA GLU A 60 -0.42 18.67 -5.48
C GLU A 60 -0.43 17.52 -6.51
N GLN A 61 -0.13 16.31 -6.07
CA GLN A 61 -0.11 15.09 -6.86
C GLN A 61 -1.24 14.17 -6.37
N ARG A 62 -2.08 13.70 -7.29
CA ARG A 62 -3.16 12.74 -7.04
C ARG A 62 -3.10 11.59 -8.04
N TRP A 63 -3.44 10.38 -7.62
CA TRP A 63 -3.51 9.20 -8.50
C TRP A 63 -4.90 8.97 -9.11
N ASP A 64 -5.65 10.05 -9.33
CA ASP A 64 -7.00 9.96 -9.87
C ASP A 64 -7.03 9.32 -11.27
N ASP A 65 -5.98 9.56 -12.08
CA ASP A 65 -5.85 8.98 -13.43
C ASP A 65 -5.61 7.46 -13.44
N GLN A 66 -5.13 6.89 -12.33
CA GLN A 66 -4.86 5.46 -12.20
C GLN A 66 -6.00 4.71 -11.49
N MET A 67 -7.06 5.43 -11.11
CA MET A 67 -8.18 4.86 -10.40
C MET A 67 -9.05 3.99 -11.33
N PRO A 68 -9.47 2.78 -10.91
CA PRO A 68 -10.39 1.97 -11.70
C PRO A 68 -11.74 2.67 -11.86
N GLU A 69 -12.40 2.49 -13.00
CA GLU A 69 -13.72 3.08 -13.29
C GLU A 69 -14.79 2.72 -12.23
N TYR A 70 -14.66 1.56 -11.58
CA TYR A 70 -15.57 1.07 -10.55
C TYR A 70 -15.18 1.47 -9.12
N TYR A 71 -14.35 2.50 -8.95
CA TYR A 71 -14.00 3.00 -7.61
C TYR A 71 -15.22 3.54 -6.87
N ARG A 72 -15.43 3.07 -5.65
CA ARG A 72 -16.55 3.48 -4.80
C ARG A 72 -16.15 4.68 -3.96
N GLY A 73 -16.50 5.87 -4.47
CA GLY A 73 -16.34 7.14 -3.76
C GLY A 73 -17.52 7.47 -2.83
N ALA A 74 -17.74 8.77 -2.63
CA ALA A 74 -18.90 9.26 -1.89
C ALA A 74 -20.20 8.98 -2.68
N PRO A 75 -21.26 8.44 -2.04
CA PRO A 75 -22.53 8.23 -2.71
C PRO A 75 -23.18 9.57 -3.06
N THR A 76 -23.68 9.68 -4.29
CA THR A 76 -24.42 10.86 -4.78
C THR A 76 -25.78 10.44 -5.32
N LEU A 77 -26.77 11.33 -5.17
CA LEU A 77 -28.09 11.13 -5.77
C LEU A 77 -28.02 11.48 -7.25
N VAL A 78 -28.27 10.47 -8.09
CA VAL A 78 -28.26 10.62 -9.55
C VAL A 78 -29.59 11.24 -10.01
N THR A 79 -29.52 12.21 -10.92
CA THR A 79 -30.66 12.82 -11.59
C THR A 79 -31.01 12.10 -12.90
N ASP A 80 -32.26 12.23 -13.33
CA ASP A 80 -32.73 11.74 -14.62
C ASP A 80 -32.39 12.72 -15.77
N GLU A 81 -32.62 12.33 -17.02
CA GLU A 81 -32.39 13.19 -18.20
C GLU A 81 -33.21 14.50 -18.16
N GLN A 82 -34.33 14.48 -17.45
CA GLN A 82 -35.23 15.63 -17.24
C GLN A 82 -34.89 16.45 -15.98
N GLY A 83 -33.77 16.17 -15.31
CA GLY A 83 -33.31 16.90 -14.12
C GLY A 83 -34.04 16.58 -12.82
N ARG A 84 -34.95 15.60 -12.82
CA ARG A 84 -35.64 15.10 -11.60
C ARG A 84 -34.76 14.12 -10.84
N GLU A 85 -34.89 14.06 -9.52
CA GLU A 85 -34.26 13.04 -8.69
C GLU A 85 -34.81 11.64 -8.98
N ARG A 86 -33.93 10.64 -9.09
CA ARG A 86 -34.35 9.23 -9.31
C ARG A 86 -34.86 8.54 -8.04
N CYS A 87 -34.65 9.16 -6.87
CA CYS A 87 -35.05 8.59 -5.60
C CYS A 87 -36.57 8.71 -5.41
N VAL A 88 -37.26 7.57 -5.40
CA VAL A 88 -38.72 7.51 -5.14
C VAL A 88 -39.06 7.20 -3.68
N SER A 89 -38.10 7.37 -2.76
CA SER A 89 -38.27 7.06 -1.33
C SER A 89 -38.74 5.62 -1.02
N CYS A 90 -38.38 4.64 -1.85
CA CYS A 90 -38.76 3.23 -1.68
C CYS A 90 -38.12 2.51 -0.48
N GLN A 91 -37.19 3.17 0.22
CA GLN A 91 -36.47 2.65 1.40
C GLN A 91 -35.61 1.41 1.12
N LEU A 92 -35.47 0.97 -0.14
CA LEU A 92 -34.67 -0.21 -0.50
C LEU A 92 -33.19 -0.02 -0.15
N VAL A 93 -32.61 1.16 -0.38
CA VAL A 93 -31.20 1.42 -0.06
C VAL A 93 -30.95 1.35 1.45
N ARG A 94 -31.91 1.80 2.27
CA ARG A 94 -31.85 1.73 3.74
C ARG A 94 -31.96 0.29 4.28
N VAL A 95 -32.72 -0.57 3.59
CA VAL A 95 -33.02 -1.94 4.03
C VAL A 95 -32.04 -2.97 3.44
N HIS A 96 -31.60 -2.78 2.19
CA HIS A 96 -30.85 -3.78 1.41
C HIS A 96 -29.34 -3.57 1.39
N SER A 97 -28.84 -2.35 1.64
CA SER A 97 -27.39 -2.11 1.73
C SER A 97 -26.84 -2.67 3.06
N ARG A 98 -25.80 -3.52 3.00
CA ARG A 98 -25.18 -4.20 4.17
C ARG A 98 -24.57 -3.21 5.19
N PRO A 99 -24.37 -3.60 6.48
CA PRO A 99 -24.35 -2.72 7.65
C PRO A 99 -23.13 -1.78 7.62
N PRO A 100 -23.27 -0.49 8.01
CA PRO A 100 -24.12 0.07 9.06
C PRO A 100 -25.34 0.85 8.54
N LYS A 101 -26.26 1.23 9.44
CA LYS A 101 -27.37 2.17 9.18
C LYS A 101 -26.82 3.59 8.88
N ALA A 102 -26.22 3.77 7.72
CA ALA A 102 -25.59 5.04 7.31
C ALA A 102 -26.56 6.01 6.63
N ILE A 103 -27.80 5.57 6.36
CA ILE A 103 -28.87 6.32 5.68
C ILE A 103 -30.13 6.26 6.53
#